data_AF-A0A6A3XIE3-F1
#
_entry.id   AF-A0A6A3XIE3-F1
#
_cell.length_a   1.000
_cell.length_b   1.000
_cell.length_c   1.000
_cell.angle_alpha   90.00
_cell.angle_beta   90.00
_cell.angle_gamma   90.00
#
_symmetry.space_group_name_H-M   'P 1'
#
loop_
_entity.id
_entity.type
_entity.pdbx_description
1 polymer ?
#
loop_
_entity_poly.entity_id
_entity_poly.type
_entity_poly.pdbx_seq_one_letter_code
_entity_poly.pdbx_strand_id
1 'polypeptide(L)'
;MQRGRTISEHPTVESNPFTLPSDEEVFRMRETEKQRKEEEKSKNSRLKIYDKTTASSKIGNIRRFRSDDAPTGLDNYSVSQSRRTRGLVAAATATISNDRLREKENMADFIAKKREMFLVQMSLDTKREEIRKLEEKAQLKEEALKKSELMLEEDAVRFDTFLKENDKKAHEAIKRAEKETKAKADKVQEIKKLNQQIQLVQSDMSKLSEQLQDCLQYKAFLDELTPQEYEMEQRDKKRARQMARLQKRKDKILREWELQKAKALAEIEERERAEKERPDSKNGKKKADKTVKVKEIVVPLMPNLDNMPLTSSGEEIPMYFQNPQQLLDIFTALEESNLFLIQNSQETEQTLEELKQNYRETKKTMDRKTQALKTNVDGLQQQISTEESKASQLRLRSQGGTGENAQERMLKELQDRVLEVYKRCGFEAETNSSTLYMLTDLEARLEDLLSAIEQMPEDYVAKAEKEKEKERRERVRQERIAQQQKMYEERMKKSMERSMQAPKKRKGRQVMWRSQPARHIKHAEDDNKVDQGDEADHHHFICKLVHV
;
A
#
# COMPACT_ATOMS: atom_id res chain seq x y z
N MET A 1 95.84 -21.28 -1.35
CA MET A 1 96.55 -20.23 -0.61
C MET A 1 95.58 -19.12 -0.25
N GLN A 2 95.66 -18.67 1.00
CA GLN A 2 95.08 -17.44 1.57
C GLN A 2 93.55 -17.30 1.58
N ARG A 3 92.92 -17.89 2.61
CA ARG A 3 91.69 -17.35 3.20
C ARG A 3 92.11 -16.26 4.20
N GLY A 4 91.93 -14.99 3.85
CA GLY A 4 92.02 -13.90 4.80
C GLY A 4 90.72 -13.83 5.62
N ARG A 5 90.71 -14.45 6.81
CA ARG A 5 89.71 -14.10 7.84
C ARG A 5 90.13 -12.76 8.43
N THR A 6 89.43 -11.71 8.06
CA THR A 6 89.37 -10.47 8.84
C THR A 6 88.70 -10.81 10.18
N ILE A 7 89.49 -10.90 11.25
CA ILE A 7 88.99 -10.94 12.62
C ILE A 7 88.52 -9.51 12.91
N SER A 8 87.23 -9.26 12.74
CA SER A 8 86.58 -8.06 13.26
C SER A 8 86.55 -8.19 14.78
N GLU A 9 87.31 -7.35 15.46
CA GLU A 9 87.20 -7.18 16.91
C GLU A 9 85.76 -6.79 17.24
N HIS A 10 85.04 -7.70 17.88
CA HIS A 10 83.80 -7.37 18.57
C HIS A 10 84.16 -6.48 19.77
N PRO A 11 83.45 -5.36 19.99
CA PRO A 11 83.53 -4.65 21.25
C PRO A 11 82.84 -5.53 22.30
N THR A 12 83.64 -6.29 23.04
CA THR A 12 83.13 -7.06 24.17
C THR A 12 82.68 -6.08 25.24
N VAL A 13 81.36 -6.08 25.47
CA VAL A 13 80.70 -6.14 26.77
C VAL A 13 81.46 -5.44 27.90
N GLU A 14 80.86 -4.39 28.46
CA GLU A 14 81.22 -3.79 29.74
C GLU A 14 81.72 -4.86 30.72
N SER A 15 83.04 -4.95 30.87
CA SER A 15 83.67 -5.96 31.69
C SER A 15 83.30 -5.66 33.14
N ASN A 16 82.72 -6.66 33.80
CA ASN A 16 82.26 -6.54 35.17
C ASN A 16 83.46 -6.13 36.06
N PRO A 17 83.38 -4.99 36.78
CA PRO A 17 84.49 -4.46 37.58
C PRO A 17 84.89 -5.36 38.76
N PHE A 18 84.16 -6.46 39.00
CA PHE A 18 84.42 -7.44 40.04
C PHE A 18 84.86 -8.82 39.52
N THR A 19 85.13 -8.96 38.21
CA THR A 19 85.76 -10.19 37.68
C THR A 19 87.27 -10.13 37.88
N LEU A 20 87.84 -11.15 38.53
CA LEU A 20 89.29 -11.31 38.69
C LEU A 20 89.94 -11.44 37.30
N PRO A 21 90.94 -10.58 36.95
CA PRO A 21 91.64 -10.67 35.68
C PRO A 21 92.31 -12.04 35.49
N SER A 22 92.36 -12.53 34.25
CA SER A 22 93.04 -13.80 33.93
C SER A 22 94.55 -13.70 34.15
N ASP A 23 95.23 -14.81 34.45
CA ASP A 23 96.68 -14.81 34.71
C ASP A 23 97.49 -14.19 33.55
N GLU A 24 97.11 -14.41 32.29
CA GLU A 24 97.74 -13.75 31.13
C GLU A 24 97.53 -12.23 31.10
N GLU A 25 96.38 -11.73 31.54
CA GLU A 25 96.13 -10.29 31.68
C GLU A 25 96.90 -9.68 32.84
N VAL A 26 97.03 -10.41 33.97
CA VAL A 26 97.85 -9.99 35.10
C VAL A 26 99.33 -9.89 34.69
N PHE A 27 99.85 -10.86 33.93
CA PHE A 27 101.22 -10.81 33.41
C PHE A 27 101.42 -9.62 32.45
N ARG A 28 100.49 -9.37 31.53
CA ARG A 28 100.55 -8.19 30.64
C ARG A 28 100.42 -6.88 31.40
N MET A 29 99.53 -6.78 32.38
CA MET A 29 99.43 -5.60 33.24
C MET A 29 100.74 -5.36 34.01
N ARG A 30 101.38 -6.41 34.50
CA ARG A 30 102.65 -6.31 35.20
C ARG A 30 103.81 -5.90 34.28
N GLU A 31 103.84 -6.40 33.05
CA GLU A 31 104.81 -5.97 32.04
C GLU A 31 104.60 -4.52 31.60
N THR A 32 103.36 -4.10 31.36
CA THR A 32 103.04 -2.71 31.02
C THR A 32 103.34 -1.75 32.18
N GLU A 33 103.06 -2.14 33.43
CA GLU A 33 103.41 -1.35 34.61
C GLU A 33 104.93 -1.26 34.79
N LYS A 34 105.66 -2.36 34.54
CA LYS A 34 107.13 -2.38 34.55
C LYS A 34 107.69 -1.44 33.49
N GLN A 35 107.19 -1.51 32.25
CA GLN A 35 107.58 -0.61 31.16
C GLN A 35 107.29 0.86 31.51
N ARG A 36 106.09 1.16 32.04
CA ARG A 36 105.73 2.53 32.45
C ARG A 36 106.65 3.06 33.55
N LYS A 37 107.06 2.20 34.48
CA LYS A 37 107.99 2.55 35.57
C LYS A 37 109.41 2.76 35.03
N GLU A 38 109.85 1.96 34.05
CA GLU A 38 111.12 2.15 33.34
C GLU A 38 111.12 3.49 32.56
N GLU A 39 110.01 3.82 31.91
CA GLU A 39 109.80 5.10 31.22
C GLU A 39 109.77 6.29 32.18
N GLU A 40 109.06 6.20 33.31
CA GLU A 40 109.07 7.25 34.34
C GLU A 40 110.48 7.43 34.92
N LYS A 41 111.25 6.35 35.07
CA LYS A 41 112.64 6.39 35.56
C LYS A 41 113.58 7.05 34.55
N SER A 42 113.41 6.78 33.24
CA SER A 42 114.19 7.43 32.19
C SER A 42 113.81 8.91 31.98
N LYS A 43 112.52 9.25 32.16
CA LYS A 43 112.05 10.64 32.18
C LYS A 43 112.60 11.38 33.41
N ASN A 44 112.58 10.77 34.59
CA ASN A 44 113.13 11.37 35.82
C ASN A 44 114.67 11.44 35.85
N SER A 45 115.38 10.58 35.12
CA SER A 45 116.85 10.69 35.02
C SER A 45 117.27 11.88 34.16
N ARG A 46 116.43 12.28 33.19
CA ARG A 46 116.68 13.44 32.31
C ARG A 46 116.34 14.79 32.95
N LEU A 47 115.60 14.82 34.06
CA LEU A 47 115.26 16.05 34.78
C LEU A 47 116.38 16.48 35.74
N LYS A 48 116.56 17.79 35.89
CA LYS A 48 117.53 18.39 36.83
C LYS A 48 117.02 18.27 38.27
N ILE A 49 117.94 18.32 39.24
CA ILE A 49 117.67 17.97 40.65
C ILE A 49 116.52 18.77 41.27
N TYR A 50 116.37 20.05 40.90
CA TYR A 50 115.31 20.92 41.42
C TYR A 50 113.93 20.68 40.77
N ASP A 51 113.87 20.01 39.61
CA ASP A 51 112.61 19.65 38.93
C ASP A 51 112.08 18.27 39.35
N LYS A 52 112.80 17.56 40.23
CA LYS A 52 112.38 16.24 40.73
C LYS A 52 111.44 16.42 41.92
N THR A 53 110.20 15.95 41.77
CA THR A 53 109.22 15.91 42.87
C THR A 53 109.60 14.85 43.91
N THR A 54 109.74 15.25 45.17
CA THR A 54 110.02 14.36 46.31
C THR A 54 108.76 13.57 46.71
N ALA A 55 108.92 12.31 47.15
CA ALA A 55 107.82 11.39 47.42
C ALA A 55 106.77 11.91 48.42
N SER A 56 107.13 12.88 49.27
CA SER A 56 106.22 13.53 50.22
C SER A 56 105.18 14.46 49.58
N SER A 57 105.39 14.96 48.36
CA SER A 57 104.41 15.82 47.68
C SER A 57 103.35 15.07 46.87
N LYS A 58 103.52 13.74 46.65
CA LYS A 58 102.60 12.93 45.83
C LYS A 58 101.37 12.40 46.57
N ILE A 59 101.33 12.44 47.91
CA ILE A 59 100.26 11.84 48.73
C ILE A 59 99.23 12.86 49.26
N GLY A 60 99.37 14.14 48.93
CA GLY A 60 98.58 15.23 49.52
C GLY A 60 97.31 15.66 48.77
N ASN A 61 96.52 14.77 48.18
CA ASN A 61 95.25 15.19 47.53
C ASN A 61 94.12 14.16 47.69
N ILE A 62 93.41 14.20 48.81
CA ILE A 62 92.06 13.66 48.95
C ILE A 62 91.12 14.86 49.14
N ARG A 63 90.32 15.14 48.11
CA ARG A 63 89.30 16.21 48.11
C ARG A 63 88.14 15.80 49.02
N ARG A 64 87.77 16.67 49.97
CA ARG A 64 86.52 16.54 50.74
C ARG A 64 85.34 17.06 49.91
N PHE A 65 84.31 16.24 49.73
CA PHE A 65 83.01 16.67 49.22
C PHE A 65 82.31 17.52 50.27
N ARG A 66 81.81 18.71 49.88
CA ARG A 66 80.84 19.52 50.62
C ARG A 66 79.46 19.27 50.00
N SER A 67 78.46 19.07 50.83
CA SER A 67 77.04 19.12 50.48
C SER A 67 76.36 20.02 51.51
N ASP A 68 75.69 21.06 51.03
CA ASP A 68 74.86 21.97 51.81
C ASP A 68 73.56 21.28 52.24
N ASP A 69 73.27 21.31 53.54
CA ASP A 69 71.95 21.61 54.10
C ASP A 69 72.09 21.86 55.62
N ALA A 70 71.51 22.96 56.10
CA ALA A 70 71.62 23.51 57.46
C ALA A 70 70.47 23.03 58.39
N PRO A 71 70.28 23.53 59.62
CA PRO A 71 71.18 23.99 60.71
C PRO A 71 70.95 23.12 61.99
N THR A 72 71.72 23.17 63.08
CA THR A 72 71.60 24.13 64.19
C THR A 72 72.41 23.57 65.38
N GLY A 73 73.10 24.43 66.14
CA GLY A 73 73.33 24.21 67.57
C GLY A 73 74.65 23.55 68.00
N LEU A 74 75.53 24.38 68.56
CA LEU A 74 76.35 24.12 69.77
C LEU A 74 77.25 22.86 69.76
N ASP A 75 78.56 23.05 69.59
CA ASP A 75 79.46 23.18 70.76
C ASP A 75 80.94 23.28 70.35
N ASN A 76 81.61 24.25 70.98
CA ASN A 76 83.05 24.37 71.06
C ASN A 76 83.60 23.33 72.04
N TYR A 77 84.49 22.43 71.61
CA TYR A 77 85.69 22.01 72.38
C TYR A 77 86.58 21.04 71.58
N SER A 78 87.89 21.01 71.90
CA SER A 78 88.93 20.07 71.43
C SER A 78 89.53 20.36 70.04
N VAL A 79 90.40 21.36 69.84
CA VAL A 79 91.80 21.50 70.30
C VAL A 79 92.71 20.32 69.93
N SER A 80 93.65 20.62 69.02
CA SER A 80 95.09 20.41 69.24
C SER A 80 95.50 19.11 69.96
N GLN A 81 95.63 18.02 69.21
CA GLN A 81 96.39 16.84 69.63
C GLN A 81 97.40 16.33 68.59
N SER A 82 97.69 17.08 67.52
CA SER A 82 98.58 16.59 66.45
C SER A 82 100.05 17.09 66.53
N ARG A 83 100.44 17.83 67.59
CA ARG A 83 101.83 18.35 67.74
C ARG A 83 102.64 17.80 68.93
N ARG A 84 102.13 16.83 69.70
CA ARG A 84 102.84 16.30 70.88
C ARG A 84 103.49 14.92 70.71
N THR A 85 103.17 14.20 69.64
CA THR A 85 103.66 12.81 69.44
C THR A 85 105.04 12.71 68.80
N ARG A 86 105.56 13.79 68.20
CA ARG A 86 106.89 13.81 67.56
C ARG A 86 108.04 14.00 68.55
N GLY A 87 107.78 14.62 69.72
CA GLY A 87 108.78 14.82 70.78
C GLY A 87 108.99 13.60 71.69
N LEU A 88 107.96 12.76 71.86
CA LEU A 88 108.01 11.57 72.72
C LEU A 88 108.88 10.45 72.12
N VAL A 89 108.86 10.28 70.79
CA VAL A 89 109.70 9.28 70.09
C VAL A 89 111.18 9.67 70.10
N ALA A 90 111.48 10.98 70.07
CA ALA A 90 112.84 11.51 70.20
C ALA A 90 113.39 11.40 71.64
N ALA A 91 112.54 11.58 72.66
CA ALA A 91 112.92 11.40 74.06
C ALA A 91 113.13 9.92 74.45
N ALA A 92 112.31 9.00 73.90
CA ALA A 92 112.46 7.57 74.13
C ALA A 92 113.73 6.99 73.45
N THR A 93 114.15 7.54 72.31
CA THR A 93 115.41 7.12 71.64
C THR A 93 116.67 7.70 72.30
N ALA A 94 116.57 8.89 72.90
CA ALA A 94 117.66 9.49 73.67
C ALA A 94 117.91 8.79 75.03
N THR A 95 116.87 8.24 75.66
CA THR A 95 117.00 7.50 76.94
C THR A 95 117.60 6.11 76.76
N ILE A 96 117.32 5.42 75.65
CA ILE A 96 117.94 4.11 75.32
C ILE A 96 119.44 4.24 75.00
N SER A 97 119.91 5.44 74.61
CA SER A 97 121.30 5.68 74.18
C SER A 97 122.26 6.04 75.33
N ASN A 98 121.76 6.32 76.55
CA ASN A 98 122.57 6.75 77.70
C ASN A 98 122.88 5.64 78.73
N ASP A 99 122.45 4.40 78.51
CA ASP A 99 122.54 3.31 79.49
C ASP A 99 123.82 2.43 79.37
N ARG A 100 124.93 3.00 78.87
CA ARG A 100 126.22 2.31 78.70
C ARG A 100 127.36 2.81 79.61
N LEU A 101 127.04 3.49 80.71
CA LEU A 101 128.02 3.80 81.76
C LEU A 101 127.88 2.78 82.90
N ARG A 102 128.87 1.88 82.93
CA ARG A 102 128.93 0.70 83.80
C ARG A 102 129.53 1.11 85.16
N GLU A 103 128.71 1.63 86.06
CA GLU A 103 129.07 1.76 87.48
C GLU A 103 128.87 0.42 88.19
N LYS A 104 129.78 0.05 89.10
CA LYS A 104 129.73 -1.23 89.83
C LYS A 104 128.59 -1.19 90.85
N GLU A 105 127.42 -1.68 90.46
CA GLU A 105 126.26 -1.81 91.34
C GLU A 105 126.47 -2.89 92.42
N ASN A 106 125.93 -2.63 93.61
CA ASN A 106 125.90 -3.54 94.74
C ASN A 106 124.88 -4.66 94.48
N MET A 107 125.17 -5.92 94.86
CA MET A 107 124.37 -7.10 94.48
C MET A 107 122.86 -6.95 94.79
N ALA A 108 122.50 -6.23 95.85
CA ALA A 108 121.12 -5.98 96.25
C ALA A 108 120.35 -5.09 95.26
N ASP A 109 120.99 -4.06 94.69
CA ASP A 109 120.35 -3.13 93.75
C ASP A 109 120.13 -3.78 92.39
N PHE A 110 121.05 -4.66 91.97
CA PHE A 110 120.86 -5.48 90.79
C PHE A 110 119.64 -6.41 90.95
N ILE A 111 119.47 -7.01 92.12
CA ILE A 111 118.29 -7.84 92.43
C ILE A 111 117.01 -7.00 92.47
N ALA A 112 117.05 -5.79 93.03
CA ALA A 112 115.91 -4.88 93.07
C ALA A 112 115.51 -4.41 91.66
N LYS A 113 116.46 -3.96 90.83
CA LYS A 113 116.20 -3.60 89.42
C LYS A 113 115.68 -4.78 88.61
N LYS A 114 116.18 -6.00 88.85
CA LYS A 114 115.63 -7.21 88.21
C LYS A 114 114.20 -7.51 88.65
N ARG A 115 113.84 -7.27 89.90
CA ARG A 115 112.46 -7.41 90.41
C ARG A 115 111.53 -6.33 89.87
N GLU A 116 111.98 -5.07 89.82
CA GLU A 116 111.21 -3.97 89.22
C GLU A 116 111.00 -4.19 87.72
N MET A 117 112.04 -4.60 87.01
CA MET A 117 111.95 -5.00 85.60
C MET A 117 110.97 -6.16 85.42
N PHE A 118 110.97 -7.16 86.31
CA PHE A 118 110.03 -8.27 86.26
C PHE A 118 108.58 -7.85 86.59
N LEU A 119 108.36 -6.96 87.54
CA LEU A 119 107.04 -6.40 87.86
C LEU A 119 106.49 -5.56 86.71
N VAL A 120 107.32 -4.72 86.10
CA VAL A 120 106.95 -3.95 84.90
C VAL A 120 106.65 -4.89 83.75
N GLN A 121 107.49 -5.90 83.52
CA GLN A 121 107.27 -6.94 82.52
C GLN A 121 105.94 -7.66 82.75
N MET A 122 105.67 -8.12 83.98
CA MET A 122 104.41 -8.76 84.35
C MET A 122 103.20 -7.83 84.15
N SER A 123 103.33 -6.54 84.48
CA SER A 123 102.26 -5.54 84.28
C SER A 123 102.02 -5.19 82.79
N LEU A 124 103.08 -5.24 81.98
CA LEU A 124 102.98 -5.08 80.54
C LEU A 124 102.36 -6.31 79.91
N ASP A 125 102.71 -7.51 80.38
CA ASP A 125 102.15 -8.76 79.90
C ASP A 125 100.66 -8.88 80.28
N THR A 126 100.25 -8.50 81.51
CA THR A 126 98.82 -8.44 81.87
C THR A 126 98.05 -7.40 81.06
N LYS A 127 98.61 -6.20 80.83
CA LYS A 127 97.97 -5.19 79.96
C LYS A 127 97.91 -5.63 78.50
N ARG A 128 98.94 -6.30 77.99
CA ARG A 128 98.96 -6.88 76.63
C ARG A 128 97.89 -7.96 76.49
N GLU A 129 97.74 -8.82 77.49
CA GLU A 129 96.67 -9.82 77.51
C GLU A 129 95.27 -9.18 77.60
N GLU A 130 95.10 -8.10 78.37
CA GLU A 130 93.83 -7.39 78.45
C GLU A 130 93.50 -6.63 77.16
N ILE A 131 94.49 -5.97 76.54
CA ILE A 131 94.35 -5.35 75.21
C ILE A 131 93.97 -6.41 74.18
N ARG A 132 94.66 -7.56 74.18
CA ARG A 132 94.34 -8.66 73.26
C ARG A 132 92.90 -9.17 73.47
N LYS A 133 92.43 -9.32 74.71
CA LYS A 133 91.04 -9.71 75.00
C LYS A 133 90.03 -8.66 74.52
N LEU A 134 90.34 -7.37 74.62
CA LEU A 134 89.48 -6.30 74.12
C LEU A 134 89.50 -6.23 72.60
N GLU A 135 90.65 -6.43 71.97
CA GLU A 135 90.79 -6.54 70.51
C GLU A 135 90.00 -7.72 69.96
N GLU A 136 90.08 -8.91 70.59
CA GLU A 136 89.29 -10.08 70.21
C GLU A 136 87.77 -9.79 70.34
N LYS A 137 87.33 -9.13 71.43
CA LYS A 137 85.92 -8.72 71.58
C LYS A 137 85.50 -7.65 70.56
N ALA A 138 86.39 -6.73 70.21
CA ALA A 138 86.13 -5.71 69.22
C ALA A 138 86.03 -6.31 67.81
N GLN A 139 86.93 -7.24 67.45
CA GLN A 139 86.91 -7.98 66.19
C GLN A 139 85.62 -8.81 66.06
N LEU A 140 85.22 -9.54 67.10
CA LEU A 140 83.95 -10.29 67.08
C LEU A 140 82.73 -9.37 66.86
N LYS A 141 82.71 -8.19 67.47
CA LYS A 141 81.64 -7.20 67.25
C LYS A 141 81.71 -6.60 65.85
N GLU A 142 82.89 -6.29 65.35
CA GLU A 142 83.08 -5.78 64.00
C GLU A 142 82.65 -6.82 62.94
N GLU A 143 82.99 -8.09 63.13
CA GLU A 143 82.53 -9.19 62.28
C GLU A 143 81.01 -9.38 62.37
N ALA A 144 80.42 -9.26 63.55
CA ALA A 144 78.97 -9.33 63.72
C ALA A 144 78.26 -8.15 63.01
N LEU A 145 78.80 -6.93 63.14
CA LEU A 145 78.27 -5.75 62.47
C LEU A 145 78.41 -5.87 60.94
N LYS A 146 79.56 -6.28 60.44
CA LYS A 146 79.77 -6.53 58.99
C LYS A 146 78.80 -7.58 58.46
N LYS A 147 78.55 -8.66 59.21
CA LYS A 147 77.55 -9.65 58.82
C LYS A 147 76.15 -9.05 58.78
N SER A 148 75.77 -8.21 59.76
CA SER A 148 74.46 -7.53 59.74
C SER A 148 74.33 -6.51 58.61
N GLU A 149 75.40 -5.77 58.29
CA GLU A 149 75.47 -4.82 57.18
C GLU A 149 75.28 -5.54 55.85
N LEU A 150 76.03 -6.64 55.62
CA LEU A 150 75.88 -7.46 54.43
C LEU A 150 74.45 -8.04 54.30
N MET A 151 73.85 -8.50 55.40
CA MET A 151 72.47 -9.01 55.36
C MET A 151 71.46 -7.92 54.99
N LEU A 152 71.65 -6.68 55.46
CA LEU A 152 70.82 -5.54 55.09
C LEU A 152 71.03 -5.10 53.64
N GLU A 153 72.27 -5.12 53.15
CA GLU A 153 72.57 -4.85 51.75
C GLU A 153 71.95 -5.90 50.84
N GLU A 154 72.05 -7.18 51.19
CA GLU A 154 71.37 -8.26 50.48
C GLU A 154 69.85 -8.07 50.48
N ASP A 155 69.25 -7.70 51.62
CA ASP A 155 67.82 -7.40 51.70
C ASP A 155 67.44 -6.21 50.83
N ALA A 156 68.22 -5.13 50.80
CA ALA A 156 67.98 -3.99 49.92
C ALA A 156 68.01 -4.40 48.44
N VAL A 157 68.98 -5.21 48.03
CA VAL A 157 69.04 -5.77 46.67
C VAL A 157 67.85 -6.69 46.38
N ARG A 158 67.42 -7.51 47.35
CA ARG A 158 66.22 -8.35 47.24
C ARG A 158 64.95 -7.50 47.08
N PHE A 159 64.82 -6.39 47.79
CA PHE A 159 63.69 -5.47 47.65
C PHE A 159 63.69 -4.76 46.29
N ASP A 160 64.83 -4.26 45.83
CA ASP A 160 64.95 -3.61 44.52
C ASP A 160 64.64 -4.57 43.37
N THR A 161 65.10 -5.82 43.48
CA THR A 161 64.76 -6.86 42.51
C THR A 161 63.28 -7.22 42.56
N PHE A 162 62.68 -7.31 43.76
CA PHE A 162 61.24 -7.52 43.92
C PHE A 162 60.40 -6.39 43.31
N LEU A 163 60.78 -5.11 43.52
CA LEU A 163 60.08 -3.97 42.92
C LEU A 163 60.18 -4.01 41.39
N LYS A 164 61.39 -4.24 40.84
CA LYS A 164 61.58 -4.39 39.39
C LYS A 164 60.76 -5.54 38.83
N GLU A 165 60.66 -6.67 39.53
CA GLU A 165 59.83 -7.79 39.10
C GLU A 165 58.32 -7.50 39.21
N ASN A 166 57.90 -6.78 40.24
CA ASN A 166 56.50 -6.37 40.40
C ASN A 166 56.09 -5.39 39.30
N ASP A 167 56.89 -4.37 39.05
CA ASP A 167 56.67 -3.39 37.98
C ASP A 167 56.67 -4.07 36.61
N LYS A 168 57.60 -5.00 36.36
CA LYS A 168 57.59 -5.84 35.15
C LYS A 168 56.29 -6.65 35.03
N LYS A 169 55.87 -7.32 36.11
CA LYS A 169 54.61 -8.09 36.12
C LYS A 169 53.38 -7.20 35.88
N ALA A 170 53.36 -5.99 36.46
CA ALA A 170 52.29 -5.02 36.25
C ALA A 170 52.25 -4.53 34.80
N HIS A 171 53.40 -4.16 34.22
CA HIS A 171 53.50 -3.77 32.82
C HIS A 171 53.13 -4.92 31.87
N GLU A 172 53.54 -6.14 32.17
CA GLU A 172 53.12 -7.30 31.39
C GLU A 172 51.61 -7.53 31.48
N ALA A 173 50.99 -7.35 32.65
CA ALA A 173 49.55 -7.47 32.83
C ALA A 173 48.79 -6.40 32.01
N ILE A 174 49.25 -5.14 32.05
CA ILE A 174 48.70 -4.05 31.23
C ILE A 174 48.83 -4.39 29.75
N LYS A 175 50.01 -4.83 29.30
CA LYS A 175 50.24 -5.19 27.90
C LYS A 175 49.40 -6.38 27.45
N ARG A 176 49.15 -7.36 28.32
CA ARG A 176 48.22 -8.47 28.04
C ARG A 176 46.78 -7.95 27.90
N ALA A 177 46.33 -7.09 28.81
CA ALA A 177 45.00 -6.47 28.75
C ALA A 177 44.83 -5.58 27.49
N GLU A 178 45.83 -4.80 27.10
CA GLU A 178 45.82 -4.00 25.87
C GLU A 178 45.77 -4.87 24.62
N LYS A 179 46.51 -5.99 24.59
CA LYS A 179 46.44 -6.94 23.48
C LYS A 179 45.05 -7.58 23.37
N GLU A 180 44.45 -7.96 24.49
CA GLU A 180 43.11 -8.55 24.52
C GLU A 180 42.03 -7.53 24.13
N THR A 181 42.11 -6.29 24.59
CA THR A 181 41.18 -5.22 24.19
C THR A 181 41.31 -4.87 22.72
N LYS A 182 42.55 -4.84 22.18
CA LYS A 182 42.79 -4.68 20.74
C LYS A 182 42.19 -5.84 19.94
N ALA A 183 42.44 -7.08 20.33
CA ALA A 183 41.87 -8.26 19.67
C ALA A 183 40.33 -8.26 19.71
N LYS A 184 39.73 -7.82 20.84
CA LYS A 184 38.28 -7.62 20.94
C LYS A 184 37.79 -6.54 19.97
N ALA A 185 38.48 -5.39 19.89
CA ALA A 185 38.12 -4.30 18.98
C ALA A 185 38.18 -4.74 17.51
N ASP A 186 39.23 -5.48 17.12
CA ASP A 186 39.38 -6.03 15.76
C ASP A 186 38.23 -6.98 15.42
N LYS A 187 37.89 -7.91 16.33
CA LYS A 187 36.72 -8.80 16.16
C LYS A 187 35.40 -8.03 16.06
N VAL A 188 35.22 -6.97 16.83
CA VAL A 188 34.01 -6.13 16.75
C VAL A 188 33.94 -5.42 15.39
N GLN A 189 35.07 -4.96 14.84
CA GLN A 189 35.09 -4.38 13.49
C GLN A 189 34.77 -5.43 12.42
N GLU A 190 35.27 -6.66 12.56
CA GLU A 190 34.95 -7.76 11.66
C GLU A 190 33.45 -8.13 11.71
N ILE A 191 32.87 -8.22 12.91
CA ILE A 191 31.43 -8.42 13.09
C ILE A 191 30.63 -7.31 12.40
N LYS A 192 31.06 -6.04 12.52
CA LYS A 192 30.41 -4.92 11.82
C LYS A 192 30.47 -5.08 10.30
N LYS A 193 31.63 -5.48 9.75
CA LYS A 193 31.78 -5.73 8.30
C LYS A 193 30.88 -6.88 7.83
N LEU A 194 30.85 -7.99 8.57
CA LEU A 194 29.99 -9.13 8.26
C LEU A 194 28.50 -8.75 8.34
N ASN A 195 28.09 -7.98 9.35
CA ASN A 195 26.71 -7.50 9.46
C ASN A 195 26.34 -6.58 8.29
N GLN A 196 27.23 -5.72 7.82
CA GLN A 196 27.00 -4.93 6.61
C GLN A 196 26.85 -5.81 5.36
N GLN A 197 27.68 -6.85 5.20
CA GLN A 197 27.55 -7.81 4.10
C GLN A 197 26.22 -8.57 4.17
N ILE A 198 25.81 -9.01 5.36
CA ILE A 198 24.51 -9.66 5.57
C ILE A 198 23.38 -8.71 5.16
N GLN A 199 23.42 -7.45 5.56
CA GLN A 199 22.41 -6.46 5.19
C GLN A 199 22.36 -6.22 3.67
N LEU A 200 23.52 -6.14 3.01
CA LEU A 200 23.58 -6.02 1.54
C LEU A 200 22.94 -7.22 0.87
N VAL A 201 23.34 -8.44 1.24
CA VAL A 201 22.78 -9.69 0.70
C VAL A 201 21.29 -9.80 1.00
N GLN A 202 20.83 -9.41 2.19
CA GLN A 202 19.40 -9.38 2.53
C GLN A 202 18.64 -8.39 1.63
N SER A 203 19.19 -7.19 1.42
CA SER A 203 18.56 -6.20 0.55
C SER A 203 18.49 -6.68 -0.90
N ASP A 204 19.53 -7.36 -1.38
CA ASP A 204 19.54 -7.92 -2.74
C ASP A 204 18.62 -9.13 -2.85
N MET A 205 18.53 -9.97 -1.81
CA MET A 205 17.57 -11.07 -1.73
C MET A 205 16.13 -10.54 -1.75
N SER A 206 15.82 -9.45 -1.04
CA SER A 206 14.51 -8.82 -1.10
C SER A 206 14.20 -8.27 -2.50
N LYS A 207 15.13 -7.54 -3.13
CA LYS A 207 14.95 -7.04 -4.51
C LYS A 207 14.72 -8.18 -5.50
N LEU A 208 15.53 -9.25 -5.41
CA LEU A 208 15.38 -10.42 -6.28
C LEU A 208 14.08 -11.18 -5.99
N SER A 209 13.63 -11.23 -4.74
CA SER A 209 12.34 -11.82 -4.37
C SER A 209 11.17 -11.03 -4.93
N GLU A 210 11.22 -9.70 -4.88
CA GLU A 210 10.21 -8.82 -5.50
C GLU A 210 10.20 -9.00 -7.02
N GLN A 211 11.37 -8.96 -7.67
CA GLN A 211 11.49 -9.22 -9.11
C GLN A 211 10.96 -10.61 -9.50
N LEU A 212 11.25 -11.63 -8.68
CA LEU A 212 10.71 -12.98 -8.90
C LEU A 212 9.19 -13.00 -8.77
N GLN A 213 8.63 -12.30 -7.78
CA GLN A 213 7.19 -12.19 -7.60
C GLN A 213 6.53 -11.50 -8.80
N ASP A 214 7.13 -10.42 -9.30
CA ASP A 214 6.67 -9.73 -10.52
C ASP A 214 6.73 -10.67 -11.73
N CYS A 215 7.85 -11.39 -11.92
CA CYS A 215 7.98 -12.38 -12.99
C CYS A 215 6.96 -13.53 -12.86
N LEU A 216 6.62 -13.96 -11.63
CA LEU A 216 5.58 -14.96 -11.40
C LEU A 216 4.18 -14.43 -11.72
N GLN A 217 3.90 -13.16 -11.39
CA GLN A 217 2.65 -12.51 -11.79
C GLN A 217 2.54 -12.39 -13.30
N TYR A 218 3.60 -11.93 -13.97
CA TYR A 218 3.65 -11.88 -15.43
C TYR A 218 3.51 -13.28 -16.04
N LYS A 219 4.15 -14.30 -15.47
CA LYS A 219 3.97 -15.68 -15.92
C LYS A 219 2.53 -16.14 -15.77
N ALA A 220 1.91 -15.92 -14.62
CA ALA A 220 0.51 -16.31 -14.38
C ALA A 220 -0.44 -15.61 -15.38
N PHE A 221 -0.20 -14.33 -15.65
CA PHE A 221 -0.93 -13.57 -16.65
C PHE A 221 -0.74 -14.11 -18.08
N LEU A 222 0.50 -14.44 -18.46
CA LEU A 222 0.79 -15.04 -19.76
C LEU A 222 0.22 -16.46 -19.87
N ASP A 223 0.21 -17.24 -18.80
CA ASP A 223 -0.41 -18.57 -18.75
C ASP A 223 -1.94 -18.45 -18.94
N GLU A 224 -2.60 -17.43 -18.38
CA GLU A 224 -4.02 -17.15 -18.59
C GLU A 224 -4.36 -16.75 -20.04
N LEU A 225 -3.49 -15.97 -20.68
CA LEU A 225 -3.64 -15.60 -22.10
C LEU A 225 -3.21 -16.69 -23.07
N THR A 226 -2.51 -17.73 -22.60
CA THR A 226 -2.05 -18.80 -23.48
C THR A 226 -3.24 -19.62 -23.97
N PRO A 227 -3.41 -19.79 -25.30
CA PRO A 227 -4.51 -20.58 -25.83
C PRO A 227 -4.50 -22.02 -25.30
N GLN A 228 -5.65 -22.52 -24.85
CA GLN A 228 -5.79 -23.89 -24.31
C GLN A 228 -5.34 -24.96 -25.31
N GLU A 229 -5.50 -24.72 -26.61
CA GLU A 229 -5.04 -25.61 -27.67
C GLU A 229 -3.53 -25.82 -27.64
N TYR A 230 -2.76 -24.74 -27.44
CA TYR A 230 -1.31 -24.83 -27.31
C TYR A 230 -0.93 -25.57 -26.03
N GLU A 231 -1.60 -25.30 -24.91
CA GLU A 231 -1.33 -26.04 -23.68
C GLU A 231 -1.59 -27.54 -23.82
N MET A 232 -2.69 -27.93 -24.47
CA MET A 232 -3.03 -29.34 -24.72
C MET A 232 -1.98 -29.99 -25.61
N GLU A 233 -1.57 -29.34 -26.69
CA GLU A 233 -0.55 -29.86 -27.60
C GLU A 233 0.80 -30.06 -26.88
N GLN A 234 1.19 -29.12 -26.02
CA GLN A 234 2.41 -29.25 -25.22
C GLN A 234 2.31 -30.36 -24.16
N ARG A 235 1.15 -30.50 -23.50
CA ARG A 235 0.87 -31.62 -22.59
C ARG A 235 0.94 -32.96 -23.33
N ASP A 236 0.44 -33.03 -24.56
CA ASP A 236 0.50 -34.23 -25.40
C ASP A 236 1.91 -34.56 -25.87
N LYS A 237 2.67 -33.56 -26.32
CA LYS A 237 4.11 -33.71 -26.61
C LYS A 237 4.86 -34.21 -25.38
N LYS A 238 4.56 -33.69 -24.19
CA LYS A 238 5.17 -34.15 -22.93
C LYS A 238 4.78 -35.60 -22.62
N ARG A 239 3.50 -35.95 -22.73
CA ARG A 239 2.99 -37.32 -22.54
C ARG A 239 3.62 -38.30 -23.53
N ALA A 240 3.68 -37.93 -24.81
CA ALA A 240 4.30 -38.73 -25.86
C ALA A 240 5.80 -38.97 -25.59
N ARG A 241 6.55 -37.95 -25.16
CA ARG A 241 7.96 -38.10 -24.75
C ARG A 241 8.11 -39.02 -23.55
N GLN A 242 7.26 -38.89 -22.54
CA GLN A 242 7.25 -39.77 -21.37
C GLN A 242 6.95 -41.23 -21.76
N MET A 243 5.96 -41.44 -22.62
CA MET A 243 5.60 -42.75 -23.16
C MET A 243 6.72 -43.35 -24.02
N ALA A 244 7.38 -42.55 -24.85
CA ALA A 244 8.53 -43.01 -25.65
C ALA A 244 9.73 -43.40 -24.77
N ARG A 245 9.99 -42.69 -23.67
CA ARG A 245 11.02 -43.07 -22.69
C ARG A 245 10.66 -44.35 -21.96
N LEU A 246 9.39 -44.48 -21.57
CA LEU A 246 8.86 -45.70 -20.97
C LEU A 246 8.99 -46.88 -21.93
N GLN A 247 8.59 -46.73 -23.19
CA GLN A 247 8.76 -47.73 -24.25
C GLN A 247 10.22 -48.11 -24.44
N LYS A 248 11.14 -47.14 -24.57
CA LYS A 248 12.58 -47.44 -24.66
C LYS A 248 13.11 -48.25 -23.47
N ARG A 249 12.61 -48.00 -22.26
CA ARG A 249 12.94 -48.80 -21.07
C ARG A 249 12.34 -50.20 -21.14
N LYS A 250 11.07 -50.31 -21.51
CA LYS A 250 10.37 -51.59 -21.74
C LYS A 250 11.11 -52.42 -22.79
N ASP A 251 11.48 -51.83 -23.91
CA ASP A 251 12.24 -52.47 -24.99
C ASP A 251 13.63 -52.89 -24.55
N LYS A 252 14.29 -52.10 -23.70
CA LYS A 252 15.60 -52.47 -23.14
C LYS A 252 15.49 -53.70 -22.25
N ILE A 253 14.51 -53.71 -21.33
CA ILE A 253 14.21 -54.84 -20.45
C ILE A 253 13.83 -56.07 -21.28
N LEU A 254 13.02 -55.90 -22.31
CA LEU A 254 12.61 -56.99 -23.20
C LEU A 254 13.80 -57.54 -23.99
N ARG A 255 14.67 -56.70 -24.55
CA ARG A 255 15.90 -57.14 -25.24
C ARG A 255 16.86 -57.87 -24.31
N GLU A 256 17.02 -57.40 -23.08
CA GLU A 256 17.83 -58.09 -22.06
C GLU A 256 17.25 -59.47 -21.73
N TRP A 257 15.91 -59.57 -21.60
CA TRP A 257 15.22 -60.83 -21.40
C TRP A 257 15.32 -61.77 -22.59
N GLU A 258 15.13 -61.28 -23.82
CA GLU A 258 15.26 -62.07 -25.05
C GLU A 258 16.67 -62.63 -25.21
N LEU A 259 17.70 -61.82 -24.89
CA LEU A 259 19.09 -62.26 -24.92
C LEU A 259 19.36 -63.33 -23.84
N GLN A 260 18.75 -63.21 -22.65
CA GLN A 260 18.81 -64.24 -21.61
C GLN A 260 18.09 -65.52 -22.04
N LYS A 261 16.91 -65.40 -22.65
CA LYS A 261 16.13 -66.52 -23.20
C LYS A 261 16.88 -67.25 -24.32
N ALA A 262 17.47 -66.51 -25.26
CA ALA A 262 18.25 -67.08 -26.36
C ALA A 262 19.49 -67.81 -25.86
N LYS A 263 20.19 -67.27 -24.85
CA LYS A 263 21.29 -67.97 -24.18
C LYS A 263 20.84 -69.26 -23.51
N ALA A 264 19.75 -69.21 -22.76
CA ALA A 264 19.18 -70.39 -22.11
C ALA A 264 18.78 -71.48 -23.12
N LEU A 265 18.19 -71.09 -24.26
CA LEU A 265 17.83 -72.02 -25.33
C LEU A 265 19.06 -72.60 -26.06
N ALA A 266 20.07 -71.78 -26.35
CA ALA A 266 21.31 -72.24 -26.96
C ALA A 266 22.05 -73.23 -26.04
N GLU A 267 22.02 -73.00 -24.72
CA GLU A 267 22.59 -73.91 -23.71
C GLU A 267 21.81 -75.24 -23.65
N ILE A 268 20.49 -75.22 -23.83
CA ILE A 268 19.66 -76.44 -23.97
C ILE A 268 20.01 -77.18 -25.26
N GLU A 269 20.11 -76.48 -26.39
CA GLU A 269 20.40 -77.08 -27.70
C GLU A 269 21.82 -77.67 -27.75
N GLU A 270 22.81 -76.96 -27.21
CA GLU A 270 24.19 -77.46 -27.08
C GLU A 270 24.23 -78.71 -26.20
N ARG A 271 23.41 -78.76 -25.14
CA ARG A 271 23.25 -79.94 -24.30
C ARG A 271 22.59 -81.10 -25.04
N GLU A 272 21.57 -80.85 -25.85
CA GLU A 272 20.93 -81.88 -26.70
C GLU A 272 21.87 -82.40 -27.79
N ARG A 273 22.67 -81.53 -28.41
CA ARG A 273 23.70 -81.95 -29.39
C ARG A 273 24.79 -82.77 -28.71
N ALA A 274 25.27 -82.35 -27.54
CA ALA A 274 26.24 -83.10 -26.75
C ALA A 274 25.69 -84.46 -26.27
N GLU A 275 24.37 -84.58 -26.08
CA GLU A 275 23.71 -85.85 -25.78
C GLU A 275 23.61 -86.75 -27.03
N LYS A 276 23.31 -86.19 -28.21
CA LYS A 276 23.27 -86.92 -29.49
C LYS A 276 24.66 -87.37 -29.98
N GLU A 277 25.73 -86.65 -29.65
CA GLU A 277 27.10 -87.01 -30.03
C GLU A 277 27.77 -88.02 -29.07
N ARG A 278 27.06 -88.53 -28.05
CA ARG A 278 27.59 -89.63 -27.22
C ARG A 278 27.58 -90.94 -28.01
N PRO A 279 28.74 -91.59 -28.24
CA PRO A 279 28.78 -92.91 -28.86
C PRO A 279 28.23 -93.98 -27.90
N ASP A 280 27.32 -94.81 -28.41
CA ASP A 280 26.75 -95.94 -27.70
C ASP A 280 27.84 -97.02 -27.51
N SER A 281 28.50 -97.03 -26.34
CA SER A 281 29.52 -98.01 -26.02
C SER A 281 29.18 -98.78 -24.73
N LYS A 282 28.99 -100.08 -24.95
CA LYS A 282 28.89 -101.15 -23.96
C LYS A 282 30.11 -101.17 -23.02
N ASN A 283 29.82 -101.65 -21.81
CA ASN A 283 30.70 -102.22 -20.78
C ASN A 283 31.36 -101.28 -19.74
N GLY A 284 31.00 -101.55 -18.47
CA GLY A 284 32.00 -101.62 -17.40
C GLY A 284 31.81 -100.67 -16.22
N LYS A 285 30.92 -101.03 -15.29
CA LYS A 285 30.71 -100.45 -13.96
C LYS A 285 32.00 -100.05 -13.20
N LYS A 286 31.99 -98.84 -12.60
CA LYS A 286 32.09 -98.64 -11.14
C LYS A 286 31.62 -97.24 -10.73
N LYS A 287 30.72 -97.21 -9.75
CA LYS A 287 30.04 -96.03 -9.19
C LYS A 287 30.99 -95.12 -8.41
N ALA A 288 30.80 -93.81 -8.55
CA ALA A 288 30.93 -92.85 -7.46
C ALA A 288 29.85 -91.77 -7.64
N ASP A 289 29.03 -91.60 -6.60
CA ASP A 289 27.97 -90.61 -6.48
C ASP A 289 28.49 -89.20 -6.74
N LYS A 290 28.01 -88.59 -7.83
CA LYS A 290 27.64 -87.18 -7.83
C LYS A 290 26.31 -87.10 -8.57
N THR A 291 25.24 -87.08 -7.78
CA THR A 291 23.95 -86.52 -8.18
C THR A 291 24.16 -85.06 -8.56
N VAL A 292 24.66 -84.82 -9.78
CA VAL A 292 24.53 -83.54 -10.43
C VAL A 292 23.05 -83.43 -10.74
N LYS A 293 22.32 -82.75 -9.85
CA LYS A 293 20.99 -82.21 -10.17
C LYS A 293 21.16 -81.53 -11.52
N VAL A 294 20.60 -82.15 -12.56
CA VAL A 294 20.37 -81.47 -13.82
C VAL A 294 19.51 -80.27 -13.43
N LYS A 295 20.12 -79.10 -13.32
CA LYS A 295 19.36 -77.86 -13.30
C LYS A 295 18.63 -77.87 -14.63
N GLU A 296 17.36 -78.20 -14.58
CA GLU A 296 16.42 -77.95 -15.65
C GLU A 296 16.61 -76.49 -16.03
N ILE A 297 17.08 -76.23 -17.25
CA ILE A 297 17.32 -74.88 -17.72
C ILE A 297 15.93 -74.29 -17.97
N VAL A 298 15.36 -73.68 -16.93
CA VAL A 298 14.05 -73.04 -17.01
C VAL A 298 14.22 -71.73 -17.78
N VAL A 299 13.58 -71.63 -18.93
CA VAL A 299 13.52 -70.39 -19.71
C VAL A 299 12.98 -69.27 -18.79
N PRO A 300 13.69 -68.13 -18.66
CA PRO A 300 13.22 -67.02 -17.83
C PRO A 300 11.80 -66.60 -18.22
N LEU A 301 10.89 -66.48 -17.24
CA LEU A 301 9.54 -65.96 -17.50
C LEU A 301 9.59 -64.49 -17.93
N MET A 302 8.64 -64.10 -18.78
CA MET A 302 8.56 -62.74 -19.32
C MET A 302 8.46 -61.72 -18.17
N PRO A 303 9.29 -60.65 -18.17
CA PRO A 303 9.22 -59.60 -17.16
C PRO A 303 7.86 -58.89 -17.25
N ASN A 304 7.22 -58.66 -16.11
CA ASN A 304 5.95 -57.95 -16.07
C ASN A 304 6.18 -56.44 -16.31
N LEU A 305 5.87 -55.99 -17.53
CA LEU A 305 6.13 -54.63 -18.02
C LEU A 305 4.98 -53.65 -17.75
N ASP A 306 3.88 -54.11 -17.14
CA ASP A 306 2.64 -53.31 -17.04
C ASP A 306 2.71 -52.26 -15.94
N ASN A 307 3.51 -52.48 -14.90
CA ASN A 307 3.63 -51.61 -13.72
C ASN A 307 4.93 -50.79 -13.67
N MET A 308 5.45 -50.30 -14.80
CA MET A 308 6.59 -49.38 -14.77
C MET A 308 6.14 -47.92 -14.55
N PRO A 309 6.67 -47.21 -13.54
CA PRO A 309 6.28 -45.84 -13.25
C PRO A 309 6.80 -44.87 -14.31
N LEU A 310 5.96 -43.88 -14.64
CA LEU A 310 6.27 -42.82 -15.59
C LEU A 310 7.27 -41.85 -14.95
N THR A 311 8.47 -41.70 -15.51
CA THR A 311 9.46 -40.77 -14.96
C THR A 311 9.16 -39.35 -15.38
N SER A 312 9.01 -38.46 -14.40
CA SER A 312 8.92 -37.02 -14.63
C SER A 312 10.26 -36.51 -15.17
N SER A 313 10.27 -36.02 -16.41
CA SER A 313 11.35 -35.17 -16.90
C SER A 313 11.21 -33.82 -16.20
N GLY A 314 12.27 -33.32 -15.58
CA GLY A 314 12.35 -31.92 -15.14
C GLY A 314 12.45 -30.91 -16.30
N GLU A 315 12.15 -31.32 -17.54
CA GLU A 315 12.07 -30.42 -18.70
C GLU A 315 10.80 -29.56 -18.60
N GLU A 316 11.00 -28.26 -18.48
CA GLU A 316 9.96 -27.24 -18.50
C GLU A 316 9.35 -27.12 -19.91
N ILE A 317 8.05 -26.88 -19.95
CA ILE A 317 7.31 -26.69 -21.20
C ILE A 317 7.68 -25.30 -21.75
N PRO A 318 8.03 -25.17 -23.05
CA PRO A 318 8.32 -23.87 -23.64
C PRO A 318 7.12 -22.93 -23.55
N MET A 319 7.36 -21.68 -23.14
CA MET A 319 6.33 -20.63 -23.11
C MET A 319 5.78 -20.37 -24.51
N TYR A 320 4.49 -20.00 -24.58
CA TYR A 320 3.81 -19.66 -25.84
C TYR A 320 4.34 -18.35 -26.41
N PHE A 321 4.42 -17.32 -25.57
CA PHE A 321 4.90 -15.99 -25.93
C PHE A 321 6.43 -15.97 -25.98
N GLN A 322 6.99 -15.82 -27.18
CA GLN A 322 8.45 -15.74 -27.40
C GLN A 322 8.90 -14.31 -27.73
N ASN A 323 8.01 -13.53 -28.35
CA ASN A 323 8.27 -12.14 -28.72
C ASN A 323 7.21 -11.23 -28.07
N PRO A 324 7.60 -10.07 -27.52
CA PRO A 324 6.65 -9.16 -26.85
C PRO A 324 5.57 -8.63 -27.81
N GLN A 325 5.88 -8.55 -29.11
CA GLN A 325 4.93 -8.10 -30.13
C GLN A 325 3.70 -9.00 -30.24
N GLN A 326 3.83 -10.32 -29.99
CA GLN A 326 2.70 -11.25 -30.02
C GLN A 326 1.61 -10.89 -29.01
N LEU A 327 2.01 -10.40 -27.84
CA LEU A 327 1.06 -9.97 -26.80
C LEU A 327 0.36 -8.66 -27.21
N LEU A 328 1.13 -7.72 -27.78
CA LEU A 328 0.58 -6.47 -28.31
C LEU A 328 -0.42 -6.75 -29.44
N ASP A 329 -0.11 -7.67 -30.34
CA ASP A 329 -0.98 -8.07 -31.44
C ASP A 329 -2.31 -8.68 -30.93
N ILE A 330 -2.26 -9.48 -29.85
CA ILE A 330 -3.48 -9.99 -29.19
C ILE A 330 -4.29 -8.85 -28.58
N PHE A 331 -3.66 -7.90 -27.91
CA PHE A 331 -4.37 -6.75 -27.37
C PHE A 331 -5.00 -5.89 -28.45
N THR A 332 -4.29 -5.60 -29.54
CA THR A 332 -4.85 -4.87 -30.68
C THR A 332 -6.01 -5.64 -31.31
N ALA A 333 -5.91 -6.96 -31.46
CA ALA A 333 -7.02 -7.78 -31.97
C ALA A 333 -8.23 -7.78 -31.02
N LEU A 334 -8.01 -7.81 -29.70
CA LEU A 334 -9.07 -7.69 -28.70
C LEU A 334 -9.70 -6.28 -28.71
N GLU A 335 -8.90 -5.23 -28.87
CA GLU A 335 -9.38 -3.86 -29.03
C GLU A 335 -10.23 -3.71 -30.29
N GLU A 336 -9.75 -4.21 -31.43
CA GLU A 336 -10.48 -4.24 -32.70
C GLU A 336 -11.78 -5.05 -32.58
N SER A 337 -11.73 -6.23 -31.95
CA SER A 337 -12.92 -7.05 -31.70
C SER A 337 -13.93 -6.34 -30.79
N ASN A 338 -13.46 -5.68 -29.73
CA ASN A 338 -14.33 -4.93 -28.82
C ASN A 338 -14.95 -3.71 -29.51
N LEU A 339 -14.17 -2.98 -30.30
CA LEU A 339 -14.67 -1.87 -31.12
C LEU A 339 -15.70 -2.36 -32.14
N PHE A 340 -15.45 -3.49 -32.78
CA PHE A 340 -16.39 -4.13 -33.70
C PHE A 340 -17.70 -4.54 -32.99
N LEU A 341 -17.62 -5.14 -31.79
CA LEU A 341 -18.80 -5.47 -30.98
C LEU A 341 -19.58 -4.23 -30.57
N ILE A 342 -18.90 -3.15 -30.19
CA ILE A 342 -19.54 -1.87 -29.86
C ILE A 342 -20.25 -1.32 -31.10
N GLN A 343 -19.59 -1.30 -32.25
CA GLN A 343 -20.19 -0.82 -33.50
C GLN A 343 -21.42 -1.65 -33.89
N ASN A 344 -21.33 -2.98 -33.80
CA ASN A 344 -22.46 -3.86 -34.07
C ASN A 344 -23.61 -3.63 -33.06
N SER A 345 -23.29 -3.44 -31.78
CA SER A 345 -24.31 -3.12 -30.78
C SER A 345 -25.02 -1.80 -31.07
N GLN A 346 -24.29 -0.76 -31.52
CA GLN A 346 -24.86 0.52 -31.92
C GLN A 346 -25.71 0.40 -33.19
N GLU A 347 -25.25 -0.35 -34.19
CA GLU A 347 -26.02 -0.59 -35.41
C GLU A 347 -27.32 -1.34 -35.10
N THR A 348 -27.24 -2.41 -34.31
CA THR A 348 -28.44 -3.17 -33.89
C THR A 348 -29.38 -2.31 -33.05
N GLU A 349 -28.86 -1.44 -32.17
CA GLU A 349 -29.66 -0.48 -31.41
C GLU A 349 -30.37 0.53 -32.33
N GLN A 350 -29.65 1.07 -33.32
CA GLN A 350 -30.23 1.97 -34.31
C GLN A 350 -31.34 1.27 -35.11
N THR A 351 -31.11 0.06 -35.62
CA THR A 351 -32.16 -0.70 -36.34
C THR A 351 -33.37 -0.99 -35.46
N LEU A 352 -33.17 -1.22 -34.16
CA LEU A 352 -34.25 -1.42 -33.20
C LEU A 352 -35.03 -0.12 -32.98
N GLU A 353 -34.35 1.03 -32.89
CA GLU A 353 -34.99 2.33 -32.74
C GLU A 353 -35.81 2.71 -33.99
N GLU A 354 -35.25 2.48 -35.18
CA GLU A 354 -35.97 2.64 -36.46
C GLU A 354 -37.20 1.72 -36.52
N LEU A 355 -37.07 0.45 -36.13
CA LEU A 355 -38.20 -0.48 -36.07
C LEU A 355 -39.26 -0.03 -35.06
N LYS A 356 -38.86 0.47 -33.89
CA LYS A 356 -39.77 1.03 -32.87
C LYS A 356 -40.50 2.27 -33.41
N GLN A 357 -39.81 3.15 -34.13
CA GLN A 357 -40.42 4.32 -34.75
C GLN A 357 -41.44 3.89 -35.81
N ASN A 358 -41.06 3.01 -36.73
CA ASN A 358 -41.94 2.46 -37.76
C ASN A 358 -43.18 1.79 -37.14
N TYR A 359 -43.00 1.05 -36.06
CA TYR A 359 -44.11 0.46 -35.29
C TYR A 359 -45.03 1.52 -34.67
N ARG A 360 -44.48 2.59 -34.08
CA ARG A 360 -45.29 3.69 -33.52
C ARG A 360 -46.09 4.41 -34.60
N GLU A 361 -45.49 4.67 -35.76
CA GLU A 361 -46.14 5.32 -36.89
C GLU A 361 -47.24 4.43 -37.49
N THR A 362 -46.94 3.16 -37.75
CA THR A 362 -47.95 2.20 -38.23
C THR A 362 -49.08 2.02 -37.22
N LYS A 363 -48.78 1.91 -35.92
CA LYS A 363 -49.81 1.89 -34.87
C LYS A 363 -50.69 3.13 -34.90
N LYS A 364 -50.11 4.33 -34.99
CA LYS A 364 -50.86 5.60 -35.07
C LYS A 364 -51.76 5.66 -36.32
N THR A 365 -51.28 5.21 -37.47
CA THR A 365 -52.09 5.18 -38.70
C THR A 365 -53.22 4.14 -38.62
N MET A 366 -52.95 2.97 -38.05
CA MET A 366 -53.97 1.93 -37.83
C MET A 366 -55.02 2.35 -36.80
N ASP A 367 -54.61 3.01 -35.71
CA ASP A 367 -55.53 3.56 -34.71
C ASP A 367 -56.43 4.63 -35.32
N ARG A 368 -55.88 5.52 -36.16
CA ARG A 368 -56.67 6.51 -36.93
C ARG A 368 -57.66 5.85 -37.88
N LYS A 369 -57.24 4.84 -38.65
CA LYS A 369 -58.13 4.09 -39.55
C LYS A 369 -59.23 3.38 -38.76
N THR A 370 -58.88 2.77 -37.62
CA THR A 370 -59.84 2.09 -36.73
C THR A 370 -60.84 3.08 -36.15
N GLN A 371 -60.38 4.26 -35.73
CA GLN A 371 -61.26 5.32 -35.23
C GLN A 371 -62.19 5.84 -36.33
N ALA A 372 -61.69 6.08 -37.55
CA ALA A 372 -62.50 6.48 -38.68
C ALA A 372 -63.56 5.42 -39.05
N LEU A 373 -63.19 4.14 -39.03
CA LEU A 373 -64.14 3.05 -39.25
C LEU A 373 -65.19 2.99 -38.13
N LYS A 374 -64.81 3.18 -36.87
CA LYS A 374 -65.78 3.27 -35.76
C LYS A 374 -66.75 4.43 -35.94
N THR A 375 -66.27 5.63 -36.25
CA THR A 375 -67.15 6.78 -36.50
C THR A 375 -68.08 6.55 -37.69
N ASN A 376 -67.62 5.86 -38.73
CA ASN A 376 -68.45 5.48 -39.86
C ASN A 376 -69.53 4.47 -39.46
N VAL A 377 -69.17 3.47 -38.66
CA VAL A 377 -70.13 2.49 -38.11
C VAL A 377 -71.17 3.19 -37.24
N ASP A 378 -70.75 4.07 -36.33
CA ASP A 378 -71.65 4.83 -35.47
C ASP A 378 -72.58 5.73 -36.30
N GLY A 379 -72.06 6.39 -37.34
CA GLY A 379 -72.84 7.19 -38.27
C GLY A 379 -73.87 6.36 -39.05
N LEU A 380 -73.48 5.19 -39.56
CA LEU A 380 -74.40 4.27 -40.23
C LEU A 380 -75.46 3.72 -39.26
N GLN A 381 -75.10 3.41 -38.02
CA GLN A 381 -76.05 2.98 -36.99
C GLN A 381 -77.06 4.09 -36.67
N GLN A 382 -76.62 5.35 -36.57
CA GLN A 382 -77.52 6.49 -36.41
C GLN A 382 -78.45 6.64 -37.61
N GLN A 383 -77.93 6.54 -38.84
CA GLN A 383 -78.75 6.59 -40.06
C GLN A 383 -79.81 5.48 -40.07
N ILE A 384 -79.41 4.24 -39.78
CA ILE A 384 -80.34 3.10 -39.66
C ILE A 384 -81.40 3.42 -38.60
N SER A 385 -81.03 3.90 -37.42
CA SER A 385 -81.98 4.25 -36.36
C SER A 385 -82.96 5.36 -36.78
N THR A 386 -82.49 6.38 -37.52
CA THR A 386 -83.37 7.43 -38.04
C THR A 386 -84.31 6.92 -39.13
N GLU A 387 -83.84 6.06 -40.02
CA GLU A 387 -84.66 5.45 -41.07
C GLU A 387 -85.67 4.46 -40.48
N GLU A 388 -85.27 3.64 -39.50
CA GLU A 388 -86.18 2.79 -38.73
C GLU A 388 -87.25 3.62 -38.01
N SER A 389 -86.86 4.76 -37.41
CA SER A 389 -87.80 5.68 -36.78
C SER A 389 -88.78 6.28 -37.79
N LYS A 390 -88.31 6.76 -38.94
CA LYS A 390 -89.17 7.27 -40.03
C LYS A 390 -90.09 6.17 -40.58
N ALA A 391 -89.56 4.97 -40.82
CA ALA A 391 -90.33 3.83 -41.27
C ALA A 391 -91.41 3.45 -40.24
N SER A 392 -91.09 3.51 -38.94
CA SER A 392 -92.07 3.27 -37.87
C SER A 392 -93.16 4.35 -37.82
N GLN A 393 -92.80 5.63 -38.00
CA GLN A 393 -93.76 6.73 -38.10
C GLN A 393 -94.67 6.59 -39.33
N LEU A 394 -94.09 6.23 -40.48
CA LEU A 394 -94.84 6.00 -41.72
C LEU A 394 -95.78 4.80 -41.57
N ARG A 395 -95.35 3.72 -40.91
CA ARG A 395 -96.23 2.58 -40.55
C ARG A 395 -97.37 3.02 -39.64
N LEU A 396 -97.09 3.86 -38.64
CA LEU A 396 -98.14 4.41 -37.76
C LEU A 396 -99.14 5.26 -38.55
N ARG A 397 -98.64 6.10 -39.48
CA ARG A 397 -99.46 6.94 -40.35
C ARG A 397 -100.28 6.14 -41.35
N SER A 398 -99.73 5.06 -41.91
CA SER A 398 -100.48 4.17 -42.82
C SER A 398 -101.52 3.35 -42.08
N GLN A 399 -101.30 3.01 -40.80
CA GLN A 399 -102.34 2.41 -39.95
C GLN A 399 -103.41 3.43 -39.52
N GLY A 400 -103.09 4.72 -39.47
CA GLY A 400 -104.02 5.82 -39.18
C GLY A 400 -104.73 6.42 -40.41
N GLY A 401 -105.16 5.59 -41.37
CA GLY A 401 -105.82 5.99 -42.62
C GLY A 401 -107.21 6.65 -42.48
N THR A 402 -107.29 7.80 -41.81
CA THR A 402 -108.52 8.62 -41.68
C THR A 402 -108.25 10.11 -41.94
N GLY A 403 -107.23 10.45 -42.74
CA GLY A 403 -106.81 11.83 -43.03
C GLY A 403 -107.29 12.41 -44.37
N GLU A 404 -107.66 11.59 -45.35
CA GLU A 404 -108.04 12.07 -46.71
C GLU A 404 -109.28 12.97 -46.68
N ASN A 405 -110.26 12.67 -45.83
CA ASN A 405 -111.47 13.48 -45.68
C ASN A 405 -111.22 14.89 -45.10
N ALA A 406 -110.12 15.12 -44.38
CA ALA A 406 -109.80 16.43 -43.81
C ALA A 406 -109.16 17.36 -44.83
N GLN A 407 -108.26 16.83 -45.68
CA GLN A 407 -107.61 17.58 -46.74
C GLN A 407 -108.60 17.96 -47.86
N GLU A 408 -109.52 17.08 -48.23
CA GLU A 408 -110.52 17.40 -49.26
C GLU A 408 -111.49 18.51 -48.80
N ARG A 409 -111.84 18.54 -47.50
CA ARG A 409 -112.63 19.65 -46.92
C ARG A 409 -111.87 20.97 -46.96
N MET A 410 -110.58 20.95 -46.62
CA MET A 410 -109.75 22.16 -46.64
C MET A 410 -109.60 22.72 -48.06
N LEU A 411 -109.45 21.85 -49.07
CA LEU A 411 -109.38 22.25 -50.47
C LEU A 411 -110.69 22.86 -50.97
N LYS A 412 -111.85 22.32 -50.57
CA LYS A 412 -113.16 22.92 -50.87
C LYS A 412 -113.33 24.28 -50.20
N GLU A 413 -112.96 24.40 -48.92
CA GLU A 413 -113.03 25.68 -48.21
C GLU A 413 -112.12 26.74 -48.84
N LEU A 414 -110.93 26.34 -49.32
CA LEU A 414 -110.03 27.23 -50.04
C LEU A 414 -110.61 27.67 -51.38
N GLN A 415 -111.18 26.75 -52.17
CA GLN A 415 -111.88 27.05 -53.42
C GLN A 415 -112.99 28.09 -53.19
N ASP A 416 -113.82 27.89 -52.18
CA ASP A 416 -114.94 28.77 -51.86
C ASP A 416 -114.47 30.18 -51.47
N ARG A 417 -113.38 30.29 -50.67
CA ARG A 417 -112.79 31.57 -50.30
C ARG A 417 -112.16 32.30 -51.50
N VAL A 418 -111.47 31.58 -52.38
CA VAL A 418 -110.90 32.19 -53.60
C VAL A 418 -112.03 32.69 -54.50
N LEU A 419 -113.12 31.95 -54.62
CA LEU A 419 -114.31 32.34 -55.39
C LEU A 419 -114.97 33.61 -54.80
N GLU A 420 -115.04 33.72 -53.47
CA GLU A 420 -115.53 34.92 -52.78
C GLU A 420 -114.66 36.16 -53.11
N VAL A 421 -113.33 36.02 -53.07
CA VAL A 421 -112.40 37.12 -53.40
C VAL A 421 -112.49 37.49 -54.88
N TYR A 422 -112.55 36.50 -55.78
CA TYR A 422 -112.71 36.68 -57.22
C TYR A 422 -113.94 37.54 -57.57
N LYS A 423 -115.10 37.22 -56.95
CA LYS A 423 -116.33 38.01 -57.09
C LYS A 423 -116.20 39.43 -56.52
N ARG A 424 -115.57 39.59 -55.35
CA ARG A 424 -115.37 40.92 -54.73
C ARG A 424 -114.48 41.83 -55.58
N CYS A 425 -113.51 41.27 -56.30
CA CYS A 425 -112.62 42.01 -57.18
C CYS A 425 -113.28 42.46 -58.50
N GLY A 426 -114.57 42.14 -58.71
CA GLY A 426 -115.37 42.64 -59.84
C GLY A 426 -115.41 41.72 -61.06
N PHE A 427 -114.94 40.47 -60.94
CA PHE A 427 -115.00 39.47 -61.99
C PHE A 427 -116.31 38.67 -61.93
N GLU A 428 -116.92 38.39 -63.08
CA GLU A 428 -118.07 37.48 -63.17
C GLU A 428 -117.56 36.03 -63.22
N ALA A 429 -117.91 35.22 -62.22
CA ALA A 429 -117.51 33.82 -62.17
C ALA A 429 -118.36 32.98 -63.14
N GLU A 430 -117.81 32.65 -64.31
CA GLU A 430 -118.37 31.60 -65.16
C GLU A 430 -118.32 30.25 -64.42
N THR A 431 -119.33 29.40 -64.62
CA THR A 431 -119.66 28.27 -63.73
C THR A 431 -118.63 27.13 -63.66
N ASN A 432 -117.44 27.24 -64.28
CA ASN A 432 -116.39 26.22 -64.26
C ASN A 432 -114.94 26.77 -64.20
N SER A 433 -114.70 27.96 -63.62
CA SER A 433 -113.32 28.46 -63.48
C SER A 433 -112.53 27.69 -62.40
N SER A 434 -111.36 27.16 -62.78
CA SER A 434 -110.42 26.52 -61.83
C SER A 434 -109.91 27.53 -60.81
N THR A 435 -109.64 27.12 -59.57
CA THR A 435 -109.08 28.03 -58.54
C THR A 435 -107.71 28.59 -58.95
N LEU A 436 -106.91 27.83 -59.68
CA LEU A 436 -105.67 28.36 -60.27
C LEU A 436 -105.93 29.47 -61.29
N TYR A 437 -106.99 29.34 -62.10
CA TYR A 437 -107.37 30.37 -63.07
C TYR A 437 -107.87 31.64 -62.37
N MET A 438 -108.75 31.48 -61.36
CA MET A 438 -109.22 32.61 -60.54
C MET A 438 -108.06 33.32 -59.84
N LEU A 439 -107.05 32.59 -59.36
CA LEU A 439 -105.86 33.18 -58.73
C LEU A 439 -104.99 33.93 -59.75
N THR A 440 -104.84 33.42 -60.97
CA THR A 440 -104.02 34.07 -62.01
C THR A 440 -104.62 35.42 -62.43
N ASP A 441 -105.95 35.48 -62.61
CA ASP A 441 -106.67 36.73 -62.90
C ASP A 441 -106.60 37.73 -61.71
N LEU A 442 -106.68 37.20 -60.48
CA LEU A 442 -106.50 38.01 -59.27
C LEU A 442 -105.08 38.57 -59.17
N GLU A 443 -104.07 37.77 -59.51
CA GLU A 443 -102.66 38.19 -59.56
C GLU A 443 -102.46 39.30 -60.60
N ALA A 444 -102.97 39.12 -61.82
CA ALA A 444 -102.89 40.15 -62.87
C ALA A 444 -103.56 41.47 -62.42
N ARG A 445 -104.75 41.40 -61.80
CA ARG A 445 -105.43 42.59 -61.26
C ARG A 445 -104.67 43.22 -60.11
N LEU A 446 -104.02 42.42 -59.28
CA LEU A 446 -103.15 42.92 -58.21
C LEU A 446 -101.94 43.64 -58.79
N GLU A 447 -101.29 43.09 -59.82
CA GLU A 447 -100.17 43.75 -60.50
C GLU A 447 -100.57 45.08 -61.15
N ASP A 448 -101.75 45.15 -61.78
CA ASP A 448 -102.29 46.41 -62.31
C ASP A 448 -102.52 47.45 -61.21
N LEU A 449 -103.11 47.04 -60.09
CA LEU A 449 -103.35 47.93 -58.95
C LEU A 449 -102.04 48.36 -58.28
N LEU A 450 -101.05 47.47 -58.18
CA LEU A 450 -99.73 47.79 -57.64
C LEU A 450 -98.98 48.76 -58.56
N SER A 451 -99.05 48.58 -59.87
CA SER A 451 -98.49 49.52 -60.86
C SER A 451 -99.15 50.90 -60.76
N ALA A 452 -100.47 50.94 -60.57
CA ALA A 452 -101.19 52.19 -60.34
C ALA A 452 -100.81 52.86 -59.01
N ILE A 453 -100.51 52.08 -57.96
CA ILE A 453 -100.00 52.58 -56.68
C ILE A 453 -98.59 53.15 -56.84
N GLU A 454 -97.70 52.47 -57.58
CA GLU A 454 -96.32 52.92 -57.83
C GLU A 454 -96.27 54.25 -58.61
N GLN A 455 -97.23 54.47 -59.49
CA GLN A 455 -97.34 55.70 -60.30
C GLN A 455 -98.00 56.88 -59.55
N MET A 456 -98.44 56.70 -58.30
CA MET A 456 -99.05 57.80 -57.55
C MET A 456 -98.02 58.85 -57.10
N PRO A 457 -98.36 60.16 -57.16
CA PRO A 457 -97.47 61.22 -56.70
C PRO A 457 -97.08 61.06 -55.22
N GLU A 458 -95.78 61.10 -54.93
CA GLU A 458 -95.22 60.92 -53.58
C GLU A 458 -95.81 61.90 -52.54
N ASP A 459 -96.12 63.14 -52.96
CA ASP A 459 -96.74 64.15 -52.09
C ASP A 459 -98.15 63.77 -51.61
N TYR A 460 -98.92 63.08 -52.45
CA TYR A 460 -100.25 62.57 -52.10
C TYR A 460 -100.14 61.41 -51.10
N VAL A 461 -99.21 60.48 -51.35
CA VAL A 461 -98.94 59.33 -50.48
C VAL A 461 -98.48 59.80 -49.09
N ALA A 462 -97.50 60.71 -49.02
CA ALA A 462 -96.98 61.23 -47.75
C ALA A 462 -98.05 61.98 -46.93
N LYS A 463 -99.00 62.65 -47.60
CA LYS A 463 -100.12 63.31 -46.93
C LYS A 463 -101.14 62.30 -46.39
N ALA A 464 -101.49 61.29 -47.19
CA ALA A 464 -102.40 60.22 -46.79
C ALA A 464 -101.82 59.36 -45.65
N GLU A 465 -100.53 59.06 -45.68
CA GLU A 465 -99.82 58.34 -44.61
C GLU A 465 -99.83 59.13 -43.29
N LYS A 466 -99.52 60.43 -43.33
CA LYS A 466 -99.58 61.28 -42.14
C LYS A 466 -100.99 61.35 -41.55
N GLU A 467 -102.01 61.37 -42.39
CA GLU A 467 -103.41 61.37 -41.95
C GLU A 467 -103.82 60.03 -41.34
N LYS A 468 -103.48 58.91 -41.98
CA LYS A 468 -103.76 57.56 -41.46
C LYS A 468 -102.99 57.23 -40.19
N GLU A 469 -101.73 57.64 -40.10
CA GLU A 469 -100.91 57.47 -38.90
C GLU A 469 -101.44 58.34 -37.75
N LYS A 470 -101.94 59.56 -38.04
CA LYS A 470 -102.63 60.39 -37.04
C LYS A 470 -103.92 59.72 -36.55
N GLU A 471 -104.76 59.21 -37.46
CA GLU A 471 -106.00 58.49 -37.12
C GLU A 471 -105.70 57.26 -36.26
N ARG A 472 -104.66 56.47 -36.62
CA ARG A 472 -104.25 55.29 -35.85
C ARG A 472 -103.79 55.66 -34.44
N ARG A 473 -103.00 56.73 -34.28
CA ARG A 473 -102.55 57.22 -32.97
C ARG A 473 -103.71 57.69 -32.11
N GLU A 474 -104.69 58.37 -32.70
CA GLU A 474 -105.91 58.77 -32.01
C GLU A 474 -106.73 57.54 -31.60
N ARG A 475 -106.89 56.54 -32.48
CA ARG A 475 -107.64 55.31 -32.19
C ARG A 475 -107.00 54.50 -31.05
N VAL A 476 -105.68 54.34 -31.05
CA VAL A 476 -104.95 53.65 -29.95
C VAL A 476 -105.06 54.42 -28.63
N ARG A 477 -105.01 55.77 -28.67
CA ARG A 477 -105.22 56.59 -27.46
C ARG A 477 -106.65 56.43 -26.93
N GLN A 478 -107.65 56.49 -27.80
CA GLN A 478 -109.05 56.30 -27.43
C GLN A 478 -109.31 54.91 -26.85
N GLU A 479 -108.75 53.85 -27.46
CA GLU A 479 -108.86 52.47 -26.94
C GLU A 479 -108.21 52.32 -25.57
N ARG A 480 -107.02 52.91 -25.34
CA ARG A 480 -106.38 52.87 -24.02
C ARG A 480 -107.20 53.60 -22.95
N ILE A 481 -107.78 54.76 -23.28
CA ILE A 481 -108.65 55.51 -22.38
C ILE A 481 -109.93 54.70 -22.09
N ALA A 482 -110.55 54.13 -23.12
CA ALA A 482 -111.75 53.31 -22.98
C ALA A 482 -111.49 52.02 -22.18
N GLN A 483 -110.34 51.37 -22.34
CA GLN A 483 -109.96 50.21 -21.54
C GLN A 483 -109.75 50.58 -20.07
N GLN A 484 -109.10 51.71 -19.78
CA GLN A 484 -108.97 52.20 -18.41
C GLN A 484 -110.33 52.55 -17.79
N GLN A 485 -111.23 53.19 -18.56
CA GLN A 485 -112.59 53.49 -18.12
C GLN A 485 -113.39 52.20 -17.86
N LYS A 486 -113.38 51.21 -18.76
CA LYS A 486 -114.03 49.91 -18.55
C LYS A 486 -113.50 49.19 -17.31
N MET A 487 -112.17 49.17 -17.11
CA MET A 487 -111.58 48.57 -15.91
C MET A 487 -112.00 49.31 -14.64
N TYR A 488 -112.13 50.64 -14.69
CA TYR A 488 -112.62 51.43 -13.57
C TYR A 488 -114.12 51.17 -13.30
N GLU A 489 -114.95 51.17 -14.35
CA GLU A 489 -116.38 50.87 -14.27
C GLU A 489 -116.65 49.45 -13.80
N GLU A 490 -115.89 48.45 -14.26
CA GLU A 490 -116.00 47.08 -13.77
C GLU A 490 -115.62 46.98 -12.29
N ARG A 491 -114.54 47.64 -11.85
CA ARG A 491 -114.21 47.70 -10.42
C ARG A 491 -115.33 48.36 -9.63
N MET A 492 -115.87 49.47 -10.13
CA MET A 492 -116.95 50.21 -9.47
C MET A 492 -118.23 49.37 -9.41
N LYS A 493 -118.61 48.70 -10.50
CA LYS A 493 -119.78 47.82 -10.60
C LYS A 493 -119.65 46.60 -9.71
N LYS A 494 -118.48 45.95 -9.70
CA LYS A 494 -118.20 44.79 -8.83
C LYS A 494 -118.15 45.19 -7.35
N SER A 495 -117.74 46.43 -7.03
CA SER A 495 -117.85 47.01 -5.69
C SER A 495 -119.30 47.31 -5.30
N MET A 496 -120.08 47.90 -6.20
CA MET A 496 -121.52 48.15 -6.01
C MET A 496 -122.29 46.84 -5.82
N GLU A 497 -122.03 45.84 -6.65
CA GLU A 497 -122.69 44.53 -6.59
C GLU A 497 -122.31 43.74 -5.34
N ARG A 498 -121.07 43.86 -4.85
CA ARG A 498 -120.68 43.35 -3.52
C ARG A 498 -121.41 44.07 -2.40
N SER A 499 -121.63 45.38 -2.53
CA SER A 499 -122.37 46.18 -1.55
C SER A 499 -123.88 45.87 -1.55
N MET A 500 -124.43 45.52 -2.72
CA MET A 500 -125.86 45.23 -2.91
C MET A 500 -126.25 43.76 -2.66
N GLN A 501 -125.28 42.84 -2.58
CA GLN A 501 -125.58 41.45 -2.24
C GLN A 501 -125.92 41.30 -0.76
N ALA A 502 -127.08 40.68 -0.50
CA ALA A 502 -127.57 40.43 0.85
C ALA A 502 -126.55 39.65 1.69
N PRO A 503 -126.28 40.06 2.95
CA PRO A 503 -125.28 39.41 3.79
C PRO A 503 -125.52 37.90 3.91
N LYS A 504 -124.55 37.10 3.46
CA LYS A 504 -124.66 35.63 3.47
C LYS A 504 -124.72 35.11 4.91
N LYS A 505 -125.85 34.51 5.31
CA LYS A 505 -126.00 33.84 6.62
C LYS A 505 -125.18 32.55 6.65
N ARG A 506 -124.19 32.48 7.52
CA ARG A 506 -123.31 31.31 7.71
C ARG A 506 -124.10 30.23 8.45
N LYS A 507 -124.18 29.00 7.92
CA LYS A 507 -124.69 27.84 8.65
C LYS A 507 -123.51 27.05 9.21
N GLY A 508 -123.51 26.81 10.52
CA GLY A 508 -122.46 26.10 11.27
C GLY A 508 -121.67 27.00 12.23
N ARG A 509 -121.03 26.39 13.24
CA ARG A 509 -120.22 27.12 14.25
C ARG A 509 -119.00 27.75 13.56
N GLN A 510 -118.82 29.05 13.74
CA GLN A 510 -117.68 29.78 13.20
C GLN A 510 -116.37 29.24 13.78
N VAL A 511 -115.51 28.71 12.92
CA VAL A 511 -114.14 28.31 13.28
C VAL A 511 -113.34 29.57 13.56
N MET A 512 -112.99 29.79 14.84
CA MET A 512 -112.11 30.88 15.25
C MET A 512 -110.68 30.52 14.83
N TRP A 513 -110.18 31.20 13.79
CA TRP A 513 -108.77 31.17 13.46
C TRP A 513 -107.98 31.81 14.61
N ARG A 514 -107.06 31.03 15.17
CA ARG A 514 -106.09 31.49 16.18
C ARG A 514 -105.04 32.35 15.47
N SER A 515 -104.54 33.41 16.12
CA SER A 515 -103.53 34.28 15.52
C SER A 515 -102.26 33.49 15.19
N GLN A 516 -101.84 33.52 13.92
CA GLN A 516 -100.49 33.12 13.55
C GLN A 516 -99.52 34.28 13.85
N PRO A 517 -98.31 34.00 14.37
CA PRO A 517 -97.34 35.05 14.72
C PRO A 517 -96.79 35.75 13.46
N ALA A 518 -96.51 37.05 13.57
CA ALA A 518 -95.92 37.84 12.50
C ALA A 518 -94.51 37.31 12.14
N ARG A 519 -94.35 36.78 10.92
CA ARG A 519 -93.02 36.54 10.33
C ARG A 519 -92.73 37.65 9.32
N HIS A 520 -91.70 38.43 9.64
CA HIS A 520 -91.03 39.37 8.76
C HIS A 520 -90.53 38.63 7.51
N ILE A 521 -91.01 39.00 6.33
CA ILE A 521 -90.35 38.64 5.07
C ILE A 521 -89.24 39.68 4.86
N LYS A 522 -87.98 39.26 4.97
CA LYS A 522 -86.86 40.06 4.48
C LYS A 522 -86.75 39.82 2.98
N HIS A 523 -86.87 40.90 2.21
CA HIS A 523 -86.38 40.97 0.85
C HIS A 523 -84.88 40.67 0.87
N ALA A 524 -84.43 39.71 0.05
CA ALA A 524 -83.05 39.62 -0.36
C ALA A 524 -82.98 40.15 -1.78
N GLU A 525 -82.12 41.14 -1.94
CA GLU A 525 -81.94 41.98 -3.11
C GLU A 525 -81.26 41.22 -4.25
N ASP A 526 -81.61 41.61 -5.47
CA ASP A 526 -80.99 41.19 -6.72
C ASP A 526 -79.51 41.59 -6.73
N ASP A 527 -78.62 40.60 -6.85
CA ASP A 527 -77.25 40.82 -7.26
C ASP A 527 -77.08 40.52 -8.74
N ASN A 528 -76.68 41.57 -9.44
CA ASN A 528 -76.28 41.66 -10.84
C ASN A 528 -75.52 40.41 -11.33
N LYS A 529 -76.10 39.71 -12.31
CA LYS A 529 -75.32 39.02 -13.34
C LYS A 529 -75.59 39.67 -14.68
N VAL A 530 -74.58 40.39 -15.14
CA VAL A 530 -74.49 40.95 -16.49
C VAL A 530 -74.56 39.82 -17.50
N ASP A 531 -75.42 40.05 -18.48
CA ASP A 531 -75.77 39.25 -19.64
C ASP A 531 -74.54 39.07 -20.56
N GLN A 532 -74.08 37.83 -20.76
CA GLN A 532 -73.06 37.47 -21.76
C GLN A 532 -73.74 37.09 -23.09
N GLY A 533 -74.51 38.02 -23.65
CA GLY A 533 -75.19 37.87 -24.94
C GLY A 533 -74.31 38.15 -26.17
N ASP A 534 -73.12 38.73 -25.99
CA ASP A 534 -72.34 39.31 -27.09
C ASP A 534 -71.25 38.40 -27.69
N GLU A 535 -71.14 37.13 -27.29
CA GLU A 535 -70.16 36.19 -27.89
C GLU A 535 -70.71 35.37 -29.07
N ALA A 536 -72.01 35.45 -29.38
CA ALA A 536 -72.62 34.67 -30.47
C ALA A 536 -72.46 35.27 -31.88
N ASP A 537 -72.23 36.59 -32.00
CA ASP A 537 -72.19 37.26 -33.31
C ASP A 537 -70.81 37.26 -33.99
N HIS A 538 -69.73 36.91 -33.28
CA HIS A 538 -68.40 36.82 -33.86
C HIS A 538 -68.12 35.51 -34.63
N HIS A 539 -68.94 34.47 -34.47
CA HIS A 539 -68.74 33.18 -35.14
C HIS A 539 -69.46 33.04 -36.50
N HIS A 540 -70.32 33.98 -36.90
CA HIS A 540 -71.01 33.88 -38.20
C HIS A 540 -70.23 34.46 -39.39
N PHE A 541 -69.16 35.25 -39.17
CA PHE A 541 -68.48 35.97 -40.27
C PHE A 541 -67.27 35.23 -40.90
N ILE A 542 -66.82 34.08 -40.38
CA ILE A 542 -65.63 33.36 -40.92
C ILE A 542 -65.99 32.11 -41.75
N CYS A 543 -67.23 31.60 -41.71
CA CYS A 543 -67.59 30.36 -42.43
C CYS A 543 -68.05 30.52 -43.89
N LYS A 544 -67.89 31.68 -44.54
CA LYS A 544 -68.32 31.89 -45.94
C LYS A 544 -67.21 32.33 -46.92
N LEU A 545 -65.96 31.95 -46.65
CA LEU A 545 -64.81 32.27 -47.52
C LEU A 545 -63.96 31.05 -47.94
N VAL A 546 -64.53 29.84 -47.92
CA VAL A 546 -63.84 28.61 -48.40
C VAL A 546 -64.65 27.83 -49.45
N HIS A 547 -65.71 28.40 -50.03
CA HIS A 547 -66.40 27.79 -51.17
C HIS A 547 -66.83 28.83 -52.22
N VAL A 548 -65.86 29.29 -53.02
CA VAL A 548 -65.98 29.51 -54.48
C VAL A 548 -64.63 29.11 -55.09
#